data_AF-A0A3L7WUG6-F1
#
_entry.id   AF-A0A3L7WUG6-F1
#
_cell.length_a   1.000
_cell.length_b   1.000
_cell.length_c   1.000
_cell.angle_alpha   90.00
_cell.angle_beta   90.00
_cell.angle_gamma   90.00
#
_symmetry.space_group_name_H-M   'P 1'
#
loop_
_entity.id
_entity.type
_entity.pdbx_description
1 polymer ?
#
loop_
_entity_poly.entity_id
_entity_poly.type
_entity_poly.pdbx_seq_one_letter_code
_entity_poly.pdbx_strand_id
1 'polypeptide(L)'
;MATRRRISLTLRRSLAIEAGYACSYCRSPEMAGIAMATDHIIPLSQGGSHDKTNLCQACYRCNAFKGTFTHAFDALTEQVVPLYHPKQQVWAEHFAWTSDGLQIVGLTAQGRATIAALRMNDPWVTQARQIWILAGIHPPLD
;
A
#
# COMPACT_ATOMS: atom_id res chain seq x y z
N MET A 1 -26.30 -0.27 7.86
CA MET A 1 -25.00 0.44 7.86
C MET A 1 -24.08 -0.29 8.83
N ALA A 2 -22.91 -0.75 8.38
CA ALA A 2 -21.95 -1.38 9.29
C ALA A 2 -21.51 -0.35 10.34
N THR A 3 -21.74 -0.63 11.62
CA THR A 3 -21.27 0.18 12.74
C THR A 3 -19.75 0.27 12.66
N ARG A 4 -19.19 1.49 12.72
CA ARG A 4 -17.73 1.68 12.80
C ARG A 4 -17.22 1.02 14.07
N ARG A 5 -16.81 -0.24 13.98
CA ARG A 5 -16.18 -0.95 15.08
C ARG A 5 -14.73 -0.47 15.19
N ARG A 6 -14.33 -0.06 16.39
CA ARG A 6 -12.94 0.31 16.65
C ARG A 6 -12.05 -0.92 16.47
N ILE A 7 -11.12 -0.87 15.54
CA ILE A 7 -10.09 -1.91 15.35
C ILE A 7 -9.18 -1.88 16.59
N SER A 8 -9.01 -3.03 17.26
CA SER A 8 -8.27 -3.12 18.51
C SER A 8 -6.78 -2.82 18.31
N LEU A 9 -6.10 -2.34 19.35
CA LEU A 9 -4.66 -2.06 19.30
C LEU A 9 -3.86 -3.33 19.01
N THR A 10 -4.26 -4.48 19.58
CA THR A 10 -3.63 -5.78 19.32
C THR A 10 -3.71 -6.17 17.85
N LEU A 11 -4.87 -5.96 17.21
CA LEU A 11 -5.03 -6.25 15.79
C LEU A 11 -4.18 -5.31 14.93
N ARG A 12 -4.16 -4.01 15.24
CA ARG A 12 -3.29 -3.04 14.53
C ARG A 12 -1.82 -3.43 14.63
N ARG A 13 -1.35 -3.79 15.82
CA ARG A 13 0.04 -4.25 16.04
C ARG A 13 0.35 -5.52 15.25
N SER A 14 -0.58 -6.47 15.21
CA SER A 14 -0.40 -7.68 14.41
C SER A 14 -0.28 -7.39 12.91
N LEU A 15 -1.05 -6.43 12.38
CA LEU A 15 -0.94 -6.02 10.98
C LEU A 15 0.38 -5.31 10.68
N ALA A 16 0.90 -4.53 11.62
CA ALA A 16 2.20 -3.87 11.49
C ALA A 16 3.36 -4.87 11.42
N ILE A 17 3.35 -5.87 12.31
CA ILE A 17 4.36 -6.95 12.32
C ILE A 17 4.33 -7.72 11.00
N GLU A 18 3.14 -8.11 10.52
CA GLU A 18 3.00 -8.82 9.25
C GLU A 18 3.48 -8.02 8.03
N ALA A 19 3.37 -6.70 8.10
CA ALA A 19 3.83 -5.80 7.04
C ALA A 19 5.30 -5.38 7.19
N GLY A 20 6.06 -5.97 8.13
CA GLY A 20 7.45 -5.59 8.40
C GLY A 20 7.58 -4.13 8.84
N TYR A 21 6.59 -3.59 9.54
CA TYR A 21 6.49 -2.18 9.89
C TYR A 21 6.58 -1.23 8.67
N ALA A 22 6.05 -1.66 7.52
CA ALA A 22 5.96 -0.83 6.32
C ALA A 22 4.53 -0.76 5.79
N CYS A 23 4.29 0.16 4.85
CA CYS A 23 3.05 0.18 4.08
C CYS A 23 2.98 -1.04 3.16
N SER A 24 1.86 -1.76 3.19
CA SER A 24 1.65 -2.97 2.37
C SER A 24 1.55 -2.70 0.87
N TYR A 25 1.43 -1.43 0.46
CA TYR A 25 1.35 -0.99 -0.93
C TYR A 25 2.67 -0.38 -1.41
N CYS A 26 3.04 0.80 -0.91
CA CYS A 26 4.21 1.54 -1.39
C CYS A 26 5.51 1.22 -0.63
N ARG A 27 5.46 0.28 0.33
CA ARG A 27 6.60 -0.19 1.14
C ARG A 27 7.34 0.93 1.89
N SER A 28 6.73 2.11 2.04
CA SER A 28 7.30 3.16 2.88
C SER A 28 7.36 2.68 4.34
N PRO A 29 8.51 2.79 5.02
CA PRO A 29 8.68 2.25 6.36
C PRO A 29 8.07 3.17 7.43
N GLU A 30 7.50 2.60 8.48
CA GLU A 30 6.93 3.33 9.63
C GLU A 30 8.01 4.14 10.36
N MET A 31 9.22 3.58 10.47
CA MET A 31 10.36 4.25 11.10
C MET A 31 10.81 5.54 10.39
N ALA A 32 10.37 5.78 9.15
CA ALA A 32 10.57 7.05 8.46
C ALA A 32 9.66 8.19 8.98
N GLY A 33 8.90 7.96 10.07
CA GLY A 33 8.00 8.95 10.67
C GLY A 33 6.67 9.11 9.92
N ILE A 34 6.33 8.16 9.05
CA ILE A 34 5.10 8.20 8.25
C ILE A 34 3.95 7.63 9.07
N ALA A 35 2.89 8.41 9.22
CA ALA A 35 1.68 7.94 9.89
C ALA A 35 1.10 6.71 9.17
N MET A 36 0.93 5.62 9.93
CA MET A 36 0.31 4.38 9.48
C MET A 36 -1.16 4.33 9.88
N ALA A 37 -1.98 3.72 9.03
CA ALA A 37 -3.39 3.47 9.22
C ALA A 37 -3.69 2.00 8.93
N THR A 38 -4.83 1.54 9.45
CA THR A 38 -5.40 0.25 9.04
C THR A 38 -6.33 0.49 7.87
N ASP A 39 -5.97 -0.04 6.70
CA ASP A 39 -6.80 0.01 5.50
C ASP A 39 -7.67 -1.24 5.41
N HIS A 40 -8.87 -1.06 4.88
CA HIS A 40 -9.78 -2.13 4.49
C HIS A 40 -9.60 -2.40 3.01
N ILE A 41 -9.04 -3.56 2.65
CA ILE A 41 -8.70 -3.89 1.26
C ILE A 41 -9.96 -3.81 0.38
N ILE A 42 -11.03 -4.51 0.79
CA ILE A 42 -12.40 -4.23 0.36
C ILE A 42 -13.01 -3.22 1.33
N PRO A 43 -13.43 -2.03 0.87
CA PRO A 43 -14.03 -1.01 1.72
C PRO A 43 -15.32 -1.50 2.40
N LEU A 44 -15.59 -1.00 3.61
CA LEU A 44 -16.85 -1.30 4.32
C LEU A 44 -18.09 -0.90 3.51
N SER A 45 -18.00 0.19 2.74
CA SER A 45 -19.09 0.65 1.85
C SER A 45 -19.40 -0.31 0.71
N GLN A 46 -18.50 -1.25 0.42
CA GLN A 46 -18.66 -2.31 -0.59
C GLN A 46 -18.77 -3.70 0.05
N GLY A 47 -19.13 -3.77 1.34
CA GLY A 47 -19.35 -5.04 2.04
C GLY A 47 -18.10 -5.66 2.66
N GLY A 48 -16.97 -4.94 2.70
CA GLY A 48 -15.78 -5.41 3.40
C GLY A 48 -16.00 -5.61 4.90
N SER A 49 -15.22 -6.50 5.51
CA SER A 49 -15.30 -6.81 6.94
C SER A 49 -14.14 -6.21 7.75
N HIS A 50 -14.27 -6.23 9.08
CA HIS A 50 -13.18 -5.91 10.01
C HIS A 50 -12.26 -7.09 10.30
N ASP A 51 -12.38 -8.18 9.52
CA ASP A 51 -11.55 -9.36 9.71
C ASP A 51 -10.13 -9.10 9.24
N LYS A 52 -9.18 -9.71 9.95
CA LYS A 52 -7.75 -9.52 9.67
C LYS A 52 -7.36 -9.83 8.21
N THR A 53 -8.08 -10.72 7.54
CA THR A 53 -7.90 -11.07 6.13
C THR A 53 -8.25 -9.93 5.16
N ASN A 54 -9.12 -9.00 5.56
CA ASN A 54 -9.51 -7.82 4.80
C ASN A 54 -8.78 -6.53 5.27
N LEU A 55 -7.88 -6.64 6.25
CA LEU A 55 -7.18 -5.49 6.81
C LEU A 55 -5.69 -5.55 6.49
N CYS A 56 -5.08 -4.40 6.19
CA CYS A 56 -3.63 -4.29 6.06
C CYS A 56 -3.09 -3.00 6.68
N GLN A 57 -1.79 -2.97 6.95
CA GLN A 57 -1.12 -1.72 7.31
C GLN A 57 -0.85 -0.89 6.05
N ALA A 58 -1.31 0.35 6.01
CA ALA A 58 -1.08 1.27 4.92
C ALA A 58 -0.59 2.63 5.46
N CYS A 59 0.30 3.30 4.73
CA CYS A 59 0.58 4.70 5.06
C CYS A 59 -0.66 5.55 4.81
N TYR A 60 -0.76 6.68 5.53
CA TYR A 60 -1.92 7.57 5.41
C TYR A 60 -2.21 7.99 3.96
N ARG A 61 -1.16 8.17 3.12
CA ARG A 61 -1.29 8.55 1.71
C ARG A 61 -1.93 7.47 0.87
N CYS A 62 -1.38 6.26 0.89
CA CYS A 62 -1.93 5.13 0.12
C CYS A 62 -3.36 4.84 0.55
N ASN A 63 -3.64 4.85 1.86
CA ASN A 63 -4.98 4.66 2.39
C ASN A 63 -5.96 5.76 1.89
N ALA A 64 -5.54 7.03 1.92
CA ALA A 64 -6.36 8.14 1.48
C ALA A 64 -6.64 8.11 -0.03
N PHE A 65 -5.62 7.87 -0.86
CA PHE A 65 -5.77 7.82 -2.32
C PHE A 65 -6.55 6.57 -2.78
N LYS A 66 -6.35 5.42 -2.12
CA LYS A 66 -7.19 4.25 -2.35
C LYS A 66 -8.65 4.55 -2.04
N GLY A 67 -8.93 5.17 -0.89
CA GLY A 67 -10.29 5.52 -0.48
C GLY A 67 -11.23 4.30 -0.57
N THR A 68 -12.26 4.40 -1.42
CA THR A 68 -13.19 3.31 -1.69
C THR A 68 -12.92 2.55 -2.99
N PHE A 69 -11.81 2.82 -3.69
CA PHE A 69 -11.49 2.12 -4.92
C PHE A 69 -11.00 0.69 -4.63
N THR A 70 -11.50 -0.26 -5.42
CA THR A 70 -11.03 -1.65 -5.49
C THR A 70 -10.46 -1.99 -6.86
N HIS A 71 -10.67 -1.11 -7.84
CA HIS A 71 -10.23 -1.24 -9.22
C HIS A 71 -9.70 0.11 -9.72
N ALA A 72 -8.83 0.09 -10.71
CA ALA A 72 -8.34 1.27 -11.40
C ALA A 72 -8.01 0.97 -12.86
N PHE A 73 -7.95 2.03 -13.66
CA PHE A 73 -7.59 1.95 -15.07
C PHE A 73 -6.08 1.76 -15.24
N ASP A 74 -5.65 0.75 -16.00
CA ASP A 74 -4.28 0.63 -16.50
C ASP A 74 -4.18 1.26 -17.88
N ALA A 75 -3.40 2.33 -18.00
CA ALA A 75 -3.26 3.06 -19.26
C ALA A 75 -2.54 2.26 -20.36
N LEU A 76 -1.76 1.23 -19.99
CA LEU A 76 -1.05 0.42 -20.99
C LEU A 76 -1.97 -0.61 -21.66
N THR A 77 -2.84 -1.28 -20.90
CA THR A 77 -3.79 -2.27 -21.45
C THR A 77 -5.14 -1.68 -21.80
N GLU A 78 -5.41 -0.43 -21.42
CA GLU A 78 -6.70 0.25 -21.54
C GLU A 78 -7.84 -0.48 -20.83
N GLN A 79 -7.54 -1.18 -19.74
CA GLN A 79 -8.51 -1.97 -18.98
C GLN A 79 -8.65 -1.47 -17.55
N VAL A 80 -9.87 -1.57 -17.02
CA VAL A 80 -10.11 -1.45 -15.58
C VAL A 80 -9.79 -2.79 -14.92
N VAL A 81 -8.77 -2.80 -14.07
CA VAL A 81 -8.26 -4.00 -13.39
C VAL A 81 -8.37 -3.84 -11.87
N PRO A 82 -8.42 -4.94 -11.10
CA PRO A 82 -8.41 -4.84 -9.63
C PRO A 82 -7.13 -4.17 -9.13
N LEU A 83 -7.21 -3.51 -7.99
CA LEU A 83 -6.04 -3.02 -7.25
C LEU A 83 -5.32 -4.20 -6.58
N TYR A 84 -4.02 -4.05 -6.33
CA TYR A 84 -3.19 -5.04 -5.65
C TYR A 84 -3.76 -5.44 -4.28
N HIS A 85 -3.77 -6.74 -4.00
CA HIS A 85 -4.32 -7.33 -2.78
C HIS A 85 -3.20 -7.79 -1.83
N PRO A 86 -2.81 -7.00 -0.81
CA PRO A 86 -1.62 -7.25 0.00
C PRO A 86 -1.68 -8.50 0.89
N LYS A 87 -2.85 -9.13 1.04
CA LYS A 87 -3.02 -10.39 1.79
C LYS A 87 -3.07 -11.65 0.92
N GLN A 88 -3.11 -11.51 -0.40
CA GLN A 88 -3.31 -12.64 -1.33
C GLN A 88 -2.24 -12.69 -2.42
N GLN A 89 -1.51 -11.60 -2.65
CA GLN A 89 -0.53 -11.47 -3.71
C GLN A 89 0.85 -11.18 -3.15
N VAL A 90 1.88 -11.57 -3.90
CA VAL A 90 3.28 -11.30 -3.56
C VAL A 90 3.69 -9.98 -4.19
N TRP A 91 4.27 -9.08 -3.38
CA TRP A 91 4.59 -7.73 -3.83
C TRP A 91 5.56 -7.75 -5.02
N ALA A 92 6.61 -8.58 -4.95
CA ALA A 92 7.64 -8.70 -5.98
C ALA A 92 7.15 -9.29 -7.32
N GLU A 93 5.95 -9.89 -7.36
CA GLU A 93 5.33 -10.36 -8.62
C GLU A 93 4.62 -9.22 -9.36
N HIS A 94 4.20 -8.17 -8.64
CA HIS A 94 3.45 -7.05 -9.20
C HIS A 94 4.28 -5.77 -9.32
N PHE A 95 5.33 -5.65 -8.51
CA PHE A 95 6.10 -4.44 -8.37
C PHE A 95 7.59 -4.73 -8.30
N ALA A 96 8.39 -3.76 -8.75
CA ALA A 96 9.82 -3.71 -8.52
C ALA A 96 10.22 -2.29 -8.12
N TRP A 97 11.35 -2.15 -7.43
CA TRP A 97 12.02 -0.86 -7.30
C TRP A 97 12.84 -0.57 -8.55
N THR A 98 12.93 0.69 -8.95
CA THR A 98 14.01 1.14 -9.84
C THR A 98 15.37 0.91 -9.17
N SER A 99 16.44 0.84 -9.96
CA SER A 99 17.80 0.58 -9.45
C SER A 99 18.28 1.63 -8.45
N ASP A 100 17.76 2.85 -8.52
CA ASP A 100 18.01 3.94 -7.57
C ASP A 100 17.12 3.89 -6.32
N GLY A 101 16.17 2.94 -6.23
CA GLY A 101 15.23 2.79 -5.13
C GLY A 101 14.16 3.89 -5.04
N LEU A 102 14.12 4.85 -5.97
CA LEU A 102 13.25 6.03 -5.83
C LEU A 102 11.82 5.78 -6.32
N GLN A 103 11.65 4.94 -7.35
CA GLN A 103 10.37 4.69 -8.00
C GLN A 103 9.96 3.23 -7.86
N ILE A 104 8.65 3.00 -7.77
CA ILE A 104 8.05 1.67 -7.90
C ILE A 104 7.61 1.49 -9.35
N VAL A 105 8.02 0.40 -9.99
CA VAL A 105 7.62 0.00 -11.33
C VAL A 105 6.55 -1.08 -11.23
N GLY A 106 5.47 -0.95 -12.00
CA GLY A 106 4.42 -1.97 -12.08
C GLY A 106 4.77 -3.02 -13.12
N LEU A 107 4.99 -4.26 -12.68
CA LEU A 107 5.33 -5.42 -13.54
C LEU A 107 4.10 -6.00 -14.25
N THR A 108 2.91 -5.77 -13.68
CA THR A 108 1.61 -6.25 -14.18
C THR A 108 0.65 -5.08 -14.41
N ALA A 109 -0.44 -5.31 -15.16
CA ALA A 109 -1.52 -4.32 -15.32
C ALA A 109 -2.07 -3.87 -13.97
N GLN A 110 -2.33 -4.83 -13.07
CA GLN A 110 -2.74 -4.56 -11.69
C GLN A 110 -1.70 -3.72 -10.93
N GLY A 111 -0.40 -4.03 -11.07
CA GLY A 111 0.67 -3.24 -10.45
C GLY A 111 0.68 -1.79 -10.92
N ARG A 112 0.65 -1.55 -12.24
CA ARG A 112 0.62 -0.20 -12.82
C ARG A 112 -0.62 0.59 -12.41
N ALA A 113 -1.81 -0.02 -12.50
CA ALA A 113 -3.05 0.59 -12.07
C ALA A 113 -3.02 0.95 -10.57
N THR A 114 -2.44 0.09 -9.74
CA THR A 114 -2.32 0.35 -8.30
C THR A 114 -1.35 1.50 -8.01
N ILE A 115 -0.19 1.56 -8.67
CA ILE A 115 0.77 2.68 -8.53
C ILE A 115 0.09 4.01 -8.87
N ALA A 116 -0.64 4.05 -9.98
CA ALA A 116 -1.34 5.25 -10.44
C ALA A 116 -2.46 5.66 -9.46
N ALA A 117 -3.32 4.72 -9.08
CA ALA A 117 -4.45 4.98 -8.19
C ALA A 117 -4.00 5.45 -6.79
N LEU A 118 -2.99 4.79 -6.21
CA LEU A 118 -2.51 5.11 -4.86
C LEU A 118 -1.43 6.21 -4.84
N ARG A 119 -1.03 6.71 -6.02
CA ARG A 119 0.05 7.69 -6.20
C ARG A 119 1.32 7.29 -5.44
N MET A 120 1.75 6.05 -5.63
CA MET A 120 2.87 5.46 -4.90
C MET A 120 4.24 6.10 -5.22
N ASN A 121 4.30 6.82 -6.34
CA ASN A 121 5.46 7.56 -6.84
C ASN A 121 5.24 9.07 -6.84
N ASP A 122 4.37 9.56 -5.97
CA ASP A 122 4.20 11.00 -5.80
C ASP A 122 5.55 11.69 -5.52
N PRO A 123 5.84 12.86 -6.13
CA PRO A 123 7.12 13.54 -6.00
C PRO A 123 7.57 13.76 -4.56
N TRP A 124 6.63 14.03 -3.64
CA TRP A 124 6.96 14.22 -2.22
C TRP A 124 7.49 12.94 -1.57
N VAL A 125 6.96 11.78 -1.95
CA VAL A 125 7.44 10.49 -1.45
C VAL A 125 8.77 10.11 -2.09
N THR A 126 8.93 10.33 -3.39
CA THR A 126 10.18 10.00 -4.08
C THR A 126 11.33 10.89 -3.60
N GLN A 127 11.05 12.16 -3.28
CA GLN A 127 12.00 13.06 -2.64
C GLN A 127 12.37 12.60 -1.23
N ALA A 128 11.39 12.13 -0.44
CA ALA A 128 11.66 11.60 0.90
C ALA A 128 12.48 10.29 0.85
N ARG A 129 12.25 9.42 -0.14
CA ARG A 129 13.04 8.19 -0.36
C ARG A 129 14.53 8.47 -0.54
N GLN A 130 14.92 9.60 -1.13
CA GLN A 130 16.34 9.98 -1.23
C GLN A 130 16.99 10.10 0.15
N ILE A 131 16.29 10.74 1.10
CA ILE A 131 16.76 10.91 2.48
C ILE A 131 16.80 9.54 3.18
N TRP A 132 15.80 8.70 2.95
CA TRP A 132 15.72 7.36 3.53
C TRP A 132 16.82 6.42 3.03
N ILE A 133 17.19 6.52 1.75
CA ILE A 133 18.32 5.78 1.17
C ILE A 133 19.63 6.21 1.85
N LEU A 134 19.86 7.52 2.00
CA LEU A 134 21.04 8.04 2.70
C LEU A 134 21.08 7.59 4.17
N ALA A 135 19.93 7.42 4.79
CA ALA A 135 19.80 6.90 6.16
C ALA A 135 19.86 5.36 6.26
N GLY A 136 19.99 4.63 5.14
CA GLY A 136 20.06 3.16 5.11
C GLY A 136 18.77 2.44 5.49
N ILE A 137 17.62 3.11 5.44
CA ILE A 137 16.31 2.53 5.79
C ILE A 137 15.46 2.16 4.55
N HIS A 138 15.93 2.51 3.35
CA HIS A 138 15.20 2.31 2.09
C HIS A 138 16.15 1.90 0.94
N PRO A 139 15.72 1.02 0.01
CA PRO A 139 14.49 0.24 0.06
C PRO A 139 14.49 -0.76 1.23
N PRO A 140 13.32 -1.12 1.79
CA PRO A 140 13.27 -2.15 2.81
C PRO A 140 13.80 -3.47 2.24
N LEU A 141 14.63 -4.15 3.02
CA LEU A 141 15.07 -5.51 2.71
C LEU A 141 13.85 -6.44 2.80
N ASP A 142 13.73 -7.37 1.85
CA ASP A 142 12.67 -8.38 1.81
C ASP A 142 12.74 -9.35 2.99
#